data_AF-A0AA43U6C9-F1
#
_entry.id   AF-A0AA43U6C9-F1
#
_cell.length_a   1.000
_cell.length_b   1.000
_cell.length_c   1.000
_cell.angle_alpha   90.00
_cell.angle_beta   90.00
_cell.angle_gamma   90.00
#
_symmetry.space_group_name_H-M   'P 1'
#
loop_
_entity.id
_entity.type
_entity.pdbx_description
1 polymer ?
#
loop_
_entity_poly.entity_id
_entity_poly.type
_entity_poly.pdbx_seq_one_letter_code
_entity_poly.pdbx_strand_id
1 'polypeptide(L)'
;AFYLVPDFSKMFSNGLSSFGDVLYAAMGQAFFTLSLGIAAMEIFGSYIGKERSLTGEAISATALDTLVAILAGLIIFPACFAYGVTPDSGPSLIFVSLPLVFSQMPLGNLWGALFFVFMSFAALSTIIAVFENLISFTMDKWGYARSKAVIINAILVTILSLPCALGFNVLSGLTIPGIGDIQSIEDFIVSNNMLPLGSLIFVIFCTRKIGWGWDGFIKEADAGKGIKFPKWSRAWVTYGIPVLILIIFVIGYIPKITLWFGLS
;
A
#
# COMPACT_ATOMS: atom_id res chain seq x y z
N ALA A 1 -16.59 10.88 -19.40
CA ALA A 1 -15.64 9.76 -19.26
C ALA A 1 -14.47 10.24 -18.42
N PHE A 2 -14.28 9.69 -17.22
CA PHE A 2 -13.33 10.20 -16.21
C PHE A 2 -12.25 9.18 -15.87
N TYR A 3 -12.61 7.90 -15.68
CA TYR A 3 -11.69 6.91 -15.13
C TYR A 3 -10.59 6.44 -16.09
N LEU A 4 -10.92 6.16 -17.36
CA LEU A 4 -9.98 5.59 -18.34
C LEU A 4 -9.47 6.60 -19.38
N VAL A 5 -9.90 7.85 -19.33
CA VAL A 5 -9.47 8.86 -20.29
C VAL A 5 -8.24 9.56 -19.72
N PRO A 6 -7.03 9.32 -20.27
CA PRO A 6 -5.83 9.96 -19.75
C PRO A 6 -5.88 11.45 -20.02
N ASP A 7 -5.64 12.25 -18.98
CA ASP A 7 -5.56 13.70 -19.07
C ASP A 7 -4.12 14.15 -18.81
N PHE A 8 -3.33 14.18 -19.89
CA PHE A 8 -1.94 14.63 -19.84
C PHE A 8 -1.81 16.11 -19.49
N SER A 9 -2.86 16.92 -19.69
CA SER A 9 -2.83 18.33 -19.33
C SER A 9 -2.74 18.52 -17.81
N LYS A 10 -3.43 17.67 -17.04
CA LYS A 10 -3.32 17.65 -15.58
C LYS A 10 -1.95 17.18 -15.12
N MET A 11 -1.41 16.16 -15.78
CA MET A 11 -0.11 15.56 -15.43
C MET A 11 1.07 16.52 -15.66
N PHE A 12 0.95 17.47 -16.59
CA PHE A 12 1.99 18.46 -16.91
C PHE A 12 1.58 19.90 -16.59
N SER A 13 0.52 20.11 -15.82
CA SER A 13 -0.07 21.43 -15.55
C SER A 13 0.94 22.43 -14.96
N ASN A 14 1.84 21.95 -14.08
CA ASN A 14 2.96 22.73 -13.52
C ASN A 14 4.34 22.25 -14.02
N GLY A 15 4.42 21.62 -15.20
CA GLY A 15 5.67 21.08 -15.75
C GLY A 15 6.14 19.81 -15.02
N LEU A 16 7.46 19.69 -14.80
CA LEU A 16 8.08 18.46 -14.25
C LEU A 16 7.67 18.16 -12.79
N SER A 17 7.22 19.16 -12.03
CA SER A 17 6.80 19.00 -10.63
C SER A 17 5.47 18.24 -10.52
N SER A 18 4.46 18.64 -11.29
CA SER A 18 3.16 17.94 -11.33
C SER A 18 3.30 16.49 -11.79
N PHE A 19 4.19 16.24 -12.75
CA PHE A 19 4.52 14.86 -13.17
C PHE A 19 5.15 14.06 -12.02
N GLY A 20 6.06 14.69 -11.27
CA GLY A 20 6.67 14.11 -10.07
C GLY A 20 5.63 13.75 -9.01
N ASP A 21 4.66 14.63 -8.75
CA ASP A 21 3.60 14.40 -7.76
C ASP A 21 2.68 13.24 -8.17
N VAL A 22 2.28 13.18 -9.45
CA VAL A 22 1.45 12.08 -9.98
C VAL A 22 2.20 10.75 -9.90
N LEU A 23 3.48 10.73 -10.28
CA LEU A 23 4.32 9.55 -10.20
C LEU A 23 4.53 9.10 -8.75
N TYR A 24 4.73 10.06 -7.85
CA TYR A 24 4.87 9.83 -6.42
C TYR A 24 3.63 9.17 -5.83
N ALA A 25 2.45 9.73 -6.09
CA ALA A 25 1.18 9.19 -5.63
C ALA A 25 0.92 7.78 -6.19
N ALA A 26 1.19 7.57 -7.49
CA ALA A 26 1.02 6.27 -8.13
C ALA A 26 1.93 5.19 -7.53
N MET A 27 3.20 5.53 -7.25
CA MET A 27 4.13 4.58 -6.65
C MET A 27 3.87 4.34 -5.16
N GLY A 28 3.49 5.37 -4.40
CA GLY A 28 3.03 5.21 -3.03
C GLY A 28 1.86 4.22 -2.96
N GLN A 29 0.88 4.36 -3.85
CA GLN A 29 -0.24 3.44 -3.93
C GLN A 29 0.19 2.02 -4.31
N ALA A 30 1.13 1.86 -5.24
CA ALA A 30 1.64 0.55 -5.64
C ALA A 30 2.36 -0.17 -4.48
N PHE A 31 3.16 0.55 -3.69
CA PHE A 31 3.79 -0.01 -2.49
C PHE A 31 2.75 -0.37 -1.42
N PHE A 32 1.75 0.49 -1.22
CA PHE A 32 0.72 0.30 -0.22
C PHE A 32 -0.17 -0.91 -0.52
N THR A 33 -0.71 -1.01 -1.74
CA THR A 33 -1.63 -2.09 -2.13
C THR A 33 -0.96 -3.47 -2.06
N LEU A 34 0.33 -3.55 -2.40
CA LEU A 34 1.12 -4.78 -2.30
C LEU A 34 1.80 -4.97 -0.93
N SER A 35 1.62 -4.03 0.01
CA SER A 35 2.23 -4.05 1.35
C SER A 35 3.76 -4.23 1.33
N LEU A 36 4.42 -3.62 0.35
CA LEU A 36 5.85 -3.77 0.07
C LEU A 36 6.71 -2.85 0.96
N GLY A 37 7.72 -3.42 1.61
CA GLY A 37 8.67 -2.67 2.44
C GLY A 37 8.43 -2.77 3.96
N ILE A 38 7.33 -3.40 4.39
CA ILE A 38 7.02 -3.64 5.82
C ILE A 38 7.09 -5.12 6.22
N ALA A 39 7.79 -5.94 5.46
CA ALA A 39 7.96 -7.38 5.69
C ALA A 39 6.66 -8.23 5.61
N ALA A 40 5.52 -7.64 5.22
CA ALA A 40 4.24 -8.34 5.22
C ALA A 40 4.20 -9.49 4.18
N MET A 41 4.78 -9.27 3.01
CA MET A 41 4.84 -10.28 1.95
C MET A 41 5.83 -11.39 2.29
N GLU A 42 6.90 -11.07 3.03
CA GLU A 42 7.95 -11.98 3.45
C GLU A 42 7.44 -13.06 4.42
N ILE A 43 6.42 -12.73 5.23
CA ILE A 43 5.75 -13.71 6.10
C ILE A 43 4.96 -14.72 5.29
N PHE A 44 4.26 -14.29 4.25
CA PHE A 44 3.62 -15.23 3.34
C PHE A 44 4.65 -16.02 2.53
N GLY A 45 5.72 -15.36 2.09
CA GLY A 45 6.86 -16.01 1.44
C GLY A 45 7.52 -17.08 2.30
N SER A 46 7.63 -16.89 3.62
CA SER A 46 8.25 -17.85 4.54
C SER A 46 7.41 -19.13 4.72
N TYR A 47 6.11 -19.05 4.46
CA TYR A 47 5.19 -20.18 4.48
C TYR A 47 5.02 -20.86 3.11
N ILE A 48 5.55 -20.28 2.03
CA ILE A 48 5.55 -20.90 0.70
C ILE A 48 6.62 -22.00 0.64
N GLY A 49 6.22 -23.20 0.23
CA GLY A 49 7.14 -24.31 -0.01
C GLY A 49 7.93 -24.15 -1.31
N LYS A 50 8.93 -25.02 -1.54
CA LYS A 50 9.85 -24.91 -2.69
C LYS A 50 9.35 -25.60 -3.96
N GLU A 51 8.04 -25.85 -4.05
CA GLU A 51 7.41 -26.52 -5.19
C GLU A 51 7.16 -25.55 -6.35
N ARG A 52 7.00 -24.26 -6.05
CA ARG A 52 6.72 -23.20 -7.03
C ARG A 52 7.72 -22.06 -6.94
N SER A 53 8.05 -21.49 -8.10
CA SER A 53 8.93 -20.31 -8.19
C SER A 53 8.25 -19.07 -7.63
N LEU A 54 8.97 -18.31 -6.80
CA LEU A 54 8.47 -17.08 -6.17
C LEU A 54 8.09 -16.00 -7.19
N THR A 55 8.81 -15.92 -8.32
CA THR A 55 8.50 -14.94 -9.38
C THR A 55 7.11 -15.17 -9.98
N GLY A 56 6.72 -16.43 -10.18
CA GLY A 56 5.39 -16.76 -10.70
C GLY A 56 4.26 -16.36 -9.74
N GLU A 57 4.44 -16.64 -8.45
CA GLU A 57 3.48 -16.26 -7.41
C GLU A 57 3.39 -14.72 -7.27
N ALA A 58 4.52 -14.01 -7.32
CA ALA A 58 4.55 -12.55 -7.29
C ALA A 58 3.81 -11.91 -8.48
N ILE A 59 3.99 -12.45 -9.70
CA ILE A 59 3.25 -11.98 -10.90
C ILE A 59 1.75 -12.22 -10.73
N SER A 60 1.35 -13.41 -10.27
CA SER A 60 -0.06 -13.76 -10.06
C SER A 60 -0.71 -12.83 -9.04
N ALA A 61 -0.07 -12.63 -7.89
CA ALA A 61 -0.55 -11.73 -6.85
C ALA A 61 -0.69 -10.29 -7.36
N THR A 62 0.32 -9.76 -8.04
CA THR A 62 0.31 -8.39 -8.58
C THR A 62 -0.79 -8.21 -9.64
N ALA A 63 -0.96 -9.20 -10.52
CA ALA A 63 -1.96 -9.15 -11.58
C ALA A 63 -3.38 -9.19 -11.01
N LEU A 64 -3.64 -10.04 -10.01
CA LEU A 64 -4.95 -10.12 -9.36
C LEU A 64 -5.28 -8.84 -8.59
N ASP A 65 -4.33 -8.30 -7.82
CA ASP A 65 -4.47 -7.03 -7.11
C ASP A 65 -4.81 -5.88 -8.08
N THR A 66 -4.03 -5.75 -9.15
CA THR A 66 -4.23 -4.70 -10.17
C THR A 66 -5.58 -4.87 -10.87
N LEU A 67 -5.97 -6.10 -11.22
CA LEU A 67 -7.25 -6.38 -11.86
C LEU A 67 -8.43 -5.97 -10.97
N VAL A 68 -8.39 -6.34 -9.70
CA VAL A 68 -9.43 -5.99 -8.73
C VAL A 68 -9.50 -4.47 -8.56
N ALA A 69 -8.36 -3.77 -8.47
CA ALA A 69 -8.33 -2.31 -8.39
C ALA A 69 -8.95 -1.63 -9.62
N ILE A 70 -8.67 -2.14 -10.83
CA ILE A 70 -9.25 -1.62 -12.07
C ILE A 70 -10.77 -1.85 -12.11
N LEU A 71 -11.22 -3.06 -11.75
CA LEU A 71 -12.64 -3.40 -11.69
C LEU A 71 -13.39 -2.53 -10.66
N ALA A 72 -12.79 -2.30 -9.48
CA ALA A 72 -13.36 -1.42 -8.46
C ALA A 72 -13.52 0.02 -8.99
N GLY A 73 -12.50 0.57 -9.65
CA GLY A 73 -12.60 1.90 -10.26
C GLY A 73 -13.68 1.97 -11.36
N LEU A 74 -13.78 0.95 -12.21
CA LEU A 74 -14.81 0.85 -13.24
C LEU A 74 -16.23 0.79 -12.69
N ILE A 75 -16.43 0.32 -11.46
CA ILE A 75 -17.73 0.28 -10.81
C ILE A 75 -18.00 1.60 -10.07
N ILE A 76 -17.04 2.06 -9.25
CA ILE A 76 -17.21 3.18 -8.34
C ILE A 76 -17.35 4.50 -9.10
N PHE A 77 -16.43 4.82 -10.03
CA PHE A 77 -16.44 6.14 -10.66
C PHE A 77 -17.70 6.38 -11.50
N PRO A 78 -18.15 5.47 -12.39
CA PRO A 78 -19.38 5.69 -13.15
C PRO A 78 -20.61 5.82 -12.25
N ALA A 79 -20.67 5.05 -11.15
CA ALA A 79 -21.77 5.17 -10.19
C ALA A 79 -21.76 6.54 -9.51
N CYS A 80 -20.61 7.02 -9.05
CA CYS A 80 -20.49 8.37 -8.49
C CYS A 80 -20.96 9.45 -9.48
N PHE A 81 -20.54 9.39 -10.76
CA PHE A 81 -20.97 10.37 -11.77
C PHE A 81 -22.47 10.26 -12.12
N ALA A 82 -23.02 9.05 -12.18
CA ALA A 82 -24.43 8.84 -12.49
C ALA A 82 -25.37 9.43 -11.43
N TYR A 83 -24.94 9.43 -10.17
CA TYR A 83 -25.72 9.93 -9.03
C TYR A 83 -25.24 11.29 -8.51
N GLY A 84 -24.38 11.99 -9.26
CA GLY A 84 -23.96 13.37 -8.96
C GLY A 84 -23.05 13.51 -7.74
N VAL A 85 -22.31 12.46 -7.37
CA VAL A 85 -21.42 12.46 -6.21
C VAL A 85 -19.96 12.69 -6.63
N THR A 86 -19.27 13.60 -5.95
CA THR A 86 -17.85 13.89 -6.21
C THR A 86 -16.96 12.74 -5.71
N PRO A 87 -16.08 12.19 -6.56
CA PRO A 87 -15.25 11.04 -6.18
C PRO A 87 -14.00 11.40 -5.36
N ASP A 88 -13.83 12.66 -4.95
CA ASP A 88 -12.61 13.21 -4.34
C ASP A 88 -12.67 13.28 -2.80
N SER A 89 -13.44 12.39 -2.19
CA SER A 89 -13.76 12.46 -0.75
C SER A 89 -12.86 11.58 0.12
N GLY A 90 -11.75 11.06 -0.42
CA GLY A 90 -10.85 10.17 0.31
C GLY A 90 -11.58 8.98 0.96
N PRO A 91 -11.26 8.61 2.22
CA PRO A 91 -11.93 7.52 2.95
C PRO A 91 -13.45 7.67 3.03
N SER A 92 -13.96 8.91 3.06
CA SER A 92 -15.39 9.20 3.14
C SER A 92 -16.16 8.78 1.88
N LEU A 93 -15.49 8.56 0.75
CA LEU A 93 -16.13 8.08 -0.48
C LEU A 93 -16.89 6.76 -0.26
N ILE A 94 -16.26 5.81 0.41
CA ILE A 94 -16.83 4.48 0.62
C ILE A 94 -17.99 4.53 1.63
N PHE A 95 -17.92 5.42 2.63
CA PHE A 95 -18.88 5.46 3.74
C PHE A 95 -20.00 6.49 3.57
N VAL A 96 -19.85 7.46 2.66
CA VAL A 96 -20.84 8.53 2.43
C VAL A 96 -21.36 8.45 1.00
N SER A 97 -20.46 8.45 0.03
CA SER A 97 -20.83 8.53 -1.38
C SER A 97 -21.45 7.24 -1.91
N LEU A 98 -20.89 6.08 -1.59
CA LEU A 98 -21.43 4.80 -2.05
C LEU A 98 -22.80 4.46 -1.44
N PRO A 99 -23.08 4.69 -0.14
CA PRO A 99 -24.43 4.51 0.39
C PRO A 99 -25.48 5.41 -0.27
N LEU A 100 -25.12 6.65 -0.63
CA LEU A 100 -26.00 7.56 -1.37
C LEU A 100 -26.29 7.05 -2.79
N VAL A 101 -25.30 6.44 -3.44
CA VAL A 101 -25.47 5.77 -4.73
C VAL A 101 -26.40 4.57 -4.59
N PHE A 102 -26.21 3.72 -3.57
CA PHE A 102 -27.04 2.54 -3.36
C PHE A 102 -28.49 2.91 -3.03
N SER A 103 -28.75 3.97 -2.27
CA SER A 103 -30.12 4.38 -1.91
C SER A 103 -30.98 4.78 -3.12
N GLN A 104 -30.34 5.18 -4.22
CA GLN A 104 -31.02 5.52 -5.48
C GLN A 104 -31.18 4.32 -6.42
N MET A 105 -30.53 3.18 -6.12
CA MET A 105 -30.69 1.94 -6.88
C MET A 105 -31.91 1.15 -6.41
N PRO A 106 -32.64 0.48 -7.31
CA PRO A 106 -33.59 -0.56 -6.93
C PRO A 106 -32.89 -1.63 -6.08
N LEU A 107 -33.52 -2.01 -4.96
CA LEU A 107 -32.93 -2.92 -3.96
C LEU A 107 -31.62 -2.39 -3.34
N GLY A 108 -31.47 -1.06 -3.24
CA GLY A 108 -30.29 -0.40 -2.68
C GLY A 108 -29.77 -0.98 -1.36
N ASN A 109 -30.67 -1.31 -0.43
CA ASN A 109 -30.30 -1.92 0.86
C ASN A 109 -29.62 -3.28 0.69
N LEU A 110 -30.05 -4.09 -0.29
CA LEU A 110 -29.42 -5.39 -0.57
C LEU A 110 -28.01 -5.20 -1.13
N TRP A 111 -27.85 -4.30 -2.11
CA TRP A 111 -26.56 -4.00 -2.72
C TRP A 111 -25.58 -3.38 -1.72
N GLY A 112 -26.05 -2.45 -0.89
CA GLY A 112 -25.27 -1.87 0.20
C GLY A 112 -24.85 -2.92 1.24
N ALA A 113 -25.76 -3.81 1.64
CA ALA A 113 -25.44 -4.89 2.57
C ALA A 113 -24.38 -5.84 2.00
N LEU A 114 -24.54 -6.30 0.75
CA LEU A 114 -23.57 -7.16 0.08
C LEU A 114 -22.20 -6.46 -0.05
N PHE A 115 -22.19 -5.18 -0.41
CA PHE A 115 -20.96 -4.40 -0.52
C PHE A 115 -20.20 -4.37 0.80
N PHE A 116 -20.83 -4.00 1.91
CA PHE A 116 -20.15 -3.92 3.21
C PHE A 116 -19.74 -5.29 3.75
N VAL A 117 -20.50 -6.36 3.47
CA VAL A 117 -20.12 -7.72 3.82
C VAL A 117 -18.85 -8.14 3.06
N PHE A 118 -18.80 -7.95 1.75
CA PHE A 118 -17.61 -8.30 0.96
C PHE A 118 -16.41 -7.42 1.28
N MET A 119 -16.62 -6.12 1.48
CA MET A 119 -15.60 -5.19 1.96
C MET A 119 -15.04 -5.64 3.31
N SER A 120 -15.91 -6.09 4.23
CA SER A 120 -15.47 -6.61 5.53
C SER A 120 -14.61 -7.86 5.38
N PHE A 121 -14.98 -8.81 4.51
CA PHE A 121 -14.15 -9.98 4.25
C PHE A 121 -12.79 -9.62 3.63
N ALA A 122 -12.76 -8.68 2.68
CA ALA A 122 -11.52 -8.20 2.07
C ALA A 122 -10.61 -7.45 3.07
N ALA A 123 -11.20 -6.64 3.94
CA ALA A 123 -10.46 -5.95 4.99
C ALA A 123 -9.92 -6.94 6.05
N LEU A 124 -10.75 -7.91 6.46
CA LEU A 124 -10.37 -8.93 7.44
C LEU A 124 -9.22 -9.81 6.93
N SER A 125 -9.26 -10.26 5.68
CA SER A 125 -8.16 -11.08 5.11
C SER A 125 -6.83 -10.32 5.09
N THR A 126 -6.86 -9.03 4.77
CA THR A 126 -5.67 -8.15 4.78
C THR A 126 -5.14 -7.95 6.19
N ILE A 127 -6.01 -7.71 7.16
CA ILE A 127 -5.62 -7.48 8.56
C ILE A 127 -5.04 -8.75 9.20
N ILE A 128 -5.55 -9.94 8.85
CA ILE A 128 -5.01 -11.22 9.32
C ILE A 128 -3.54 -11.36 8.88
N ALA A 129 -3.18 -10.97 7.65
CA ALA A 129 -1.81 -10.97 7.16
C ALA A 129 -0.88 -10.11 8.02
N VAL A 130 -1.32 -8.87 8.29
CA VAL A 130 -0.55 -7.89 9.06
C VAL A 130 -0.37 -8.36 10.51
N PHE A 131 -1.42 -8.92 11.12
CA PHE A 131 -1.31 -9.49 12.46
C PHE A 131 -0.39 -10.71 12.51
N GLU A 132 -0.45 -11.59 11.51
CA GLU A 132 0.44 -12.74 11.44
C GLU A 132 1.91 -12.29 11.39
N ASN A 133 2.24 -11.22 10.66
CA ASN A 133 3.57 -10.63 10.67
C ASN A 133 4.03 -10.19 12.07
N LEU A 134 3.19 -9.44 12.78
CA LEU A 134 3.49 -8.99 14.14
C LEU A 134 3.65 -10.16 15.13
N ILE A 135 2.77 -11.16 15.03
CA ILE A 135 2.78 -12.35 15.88
C ILE A 135 4.06 -13.16 15.61
N SER A 136 4.36 -13.48 14.35
CA SER A 136 5.54 -14.26 13.96
C SER A 136 6.83 -13.56 14.37
N PHE A 137 6.95 -12.24 14.14
CA PHE A 137 8.08 -11.46 14.64
C PHE A 137 8.24 -11.58 16.16
N THR A 138 7.14 -11.48 16.91
CA THR A 138 7.15 -11.57 18.37
C THR A 138 7.57 -12.96 18.86
N MET A 139 7.10 -14.01 18.19
CA MET A 139 7.48 -15.40 18.49
C MET A 139 8.95 -15.65 18.20
N ASP A 140 9.44 -15.24 17.02
CA ASP A 140 10.82 -15.50 16.58
C ASP A 140 11.83 -14.69 17.39
N LYS A 141 11.51 -13.44 17.73
CA LYS A 141 12.44 -12.55 18.44
C LYS A 141 12.53 -12.84 19.93
N TRP A 142 11.39 -13.11 20.58
CA TRP A 142 11.31 -13.25 22.04
C TRP A 142 11.00 -14.68 22.51
N GLY A 143 10.81 -15.63 21.60
CA GLY A 143 10.53 -17.03 21.93
C GLY A 143 9.19 -17.24 22.64
N TYR A 144 8.23 -16.33 22.46
CA TYR A 144 6.93 -16.43 23.11
C TYR A 144 6.03 -17.44 22.42
N ALA A 145 5.20 -18.14 23.21
CA ALA A 145 4.12 -18.96 22.66
C ALA A 145 3.08 -18.09 21.93
N ARG A 146 2.47 -18.63 20.87
CA ARG A 146 1.51 -17.93 20.01
C ARG A 146 0.40 -17.22 20.80
N SER A 147 -0.19 -17.87 21.80
CA SER A 147 -1.27 -17.28 22.62
C SER A 147 -0.82 -16.00 23.34
N LYS A 148 0.40 -16.02 23.90
CA LYS A 148 0.98 -14.85 24.56
C LYS A 148 1.30 -13.75 23.55
N ALA A 149 1.87 -14.10 22.39
CA ALA A 149 2.18 -13.15 21.33
C ALA A 149 0.91 -12.46 20.80
N VAL A 150 -0.19 -13.21 20.60
CA VAL A 150 -1.49 -12.66 20.18
C VAL A 150 -2.02 -11.66 21.20
N ILE A 151 -2.04 -12.00 22.49
CA ILE A 151 -2.58 -11.10 23.53
C ILE A 151 -1.78 -9.80 23.60
N ILE A 152 -0.43 -9.90 23.59
CA ILE A 152 0.44 -8.72 23.65
C ILE A 152 0.20 -7.82 22.43
N ASN A 153 0.21 -8.40 21.22
CA ASN A 153 0.00 -7.63 20.00
C ASN A 153 -1.42 -7.06 19.90
N ALA A 154 -2.45 -7.77 20.36
CA ALA A 154 -3.82 -7.26 20.38
C ALA A 154 -3.96 -6.02 21.29
N ILE A 155 -3.37 -6.06 22.49
CA ILE A 155 -3.37 -4.92 23.41
C ILE A 155 -2.59 -3.75 22.79
N LEU A 156 -1.39 -4.01 22.26
CA LEU A 156 -0.56 -2.97 21.66
C LEU A 156 -1.26 -2.32 20.46
N VAL A 157 -1.75 -3.10 19.50
CA VAL A 157 -2.43 -2.55 18.32
C VAL A 157 -3.71 -1.79 18.70
N THR A 158 -4.46 -2.26 19.70
CA THR A 158 -5.62 -1.50 20.21
C THR A 158 -5.19 -0.14 20.75
N ILE A 159 -4.16 -0.08 21.59
CA ILE A 159 -3.68 1.17 22.17
C ILE A 159 -3.07 2.09 21.10
N LEU A 160 -2.26 1.55 20.20
CA LEU A 160 -1.61 2.32 19.14
C LEU A 160 -2.58 2.81 18.05
N SER A 161 -3.75 2.20 17.89
CA SER A 161 -4.77 2.67 16.94
C SER A 161 -5.74 3.72 17.51
N LEU A 162 -5.76 3.92 18.84
CA LEU A 162 -6.59 4.95 19.47
C LEU A 162 -6.29 6.38 18.99
N PRO A 163 -5.02 6.82 18.83
CA PRO A 163 -4.72 8.15 18.31
C PRO A 163 -5.37 8.42 16.95
N CYS A 164 -5.28 7.46 16.02
CA CYS A 164 -5.92 7.55 14.71
C CYS A 164 -7.44 7.67 14.83
N ALA A 165 -8.07 6.77 15.61
CA ALA A 165 -9.52 6.78 15.80
C ALA A 165 -10.04 8.07 16.46
N LEU A 166 -9.30 8.60 17.44
CA LEU A 166 -9.65 9.83 18.13
C LEU A 166 -9.27 11.09 17.32
N GLY A 167 -8.37 10.96 16.34
CA GLY A 167 -7.94 12.04 15.45
C GLY A 167 -9.07 12.58 14.57
N PHE A 168 -10.08 11.77 14.26
CA PHE A 168 -11.28 12.25 13.56
C PHE A 168 -12.29 12.98 14.46
N ASN A 169 -12.05 13.04 15.78
CA ASN A 169 -12.96 13.62 16.74
C ASN A 169 -12.23 14.53 17.74
N VAL A 170 -11.91 14.03 18.93
CA VAL A 170 -11.39 14.82 20.05
C VAL A 170 -10.00 15.39 19.75
N LEU A 171 -9.17 14.66 18.99
CA LEU A 171 -7.82 15.09 18.61
C LEU A 171 -7.75 15.71 17.21
N SER A 172 -8.90 16.09 16.61
CA SER A 172 -8.96 16.72 15.28
C SER A 172 -8.20 18.05 15.16
N GLY A 173 -7.93 18.72 16.29
CA GLY A 173 -7.10 19.92 16.33
C GLY A 173 -5.59 19.67 16.20
N LEU A 174 -5.13 18.41 16.31
CA LEU A 174 -3.73 18.06 16.13
C LEU A 174 -3.43 17.82 14.65
N THR A 175 -3.10 18.91 13.96
CA THR A 175 -2.66 18.87 12.57
C THR A 175 -1.21 19.33 12.44
N ILE A 176 -0.40 18.61 11.66
CA ILE A 176 0.94 19.07 11.28
C ILE A 176 0.83 19.80 9.94
N PRO A 177 1.28 21.08 9.85
CA PRO A 177 1.30 21.82 8.58
C PRO A 177 1.98 21.01 7.48
N GLY A 178 1.35 20.86 6.32
CA GLY A 178 1.92 20.15 5.17
C GLY A 178 1.82 18.62 5.20
N ILE A 179 1.28 18.03 6.27
CA ILE A 179 0.96 16.60 6.35
C ILE A 179 -0.53 16.40 6.56
N GLY A 180 -1.13 17.07 7.54
CA GLY A 180 -2.56 16.98 7.84
C GLY A 180 -2.85 16.48 9.25
N ASP A 181 -3.95 15.76 9.39
CA ASP A 181 -4.44 15.15 10.63
C ASP A 181 -3.64 13.90 11.04
N ILE A 182 -4.00 13.28 12.16
CA ILE A 182 -3.29 12.12 12.71
C ILE A 182 -3.26 10.95 11.72
N GLN A 183 -4.35 10.69 10.98
CA GLN A 183 -4.36 9.65 9.95
C GLN A 183 -3.32 9.97 8.86
N SER A 184 -3.29 11.21 8.37
CA SER A 184 -2.33 11.63 7.35
C SER A 184 -0.88 11.57 7.85
N ILE A 185 -0.65 11.77 9.16
CA ILE A 185 0.66 11.60 9.78
C ILE A 185 1.08 10.14 9.80
N GLU A 186 0.18 9.23 10.19
CA GLU A 186 0.45 7.79 10.17
C GLU A 186 0.71 7.29 8.74
N ASP A 187 -0.11 7.70 7.78
CA ASP A 187 0.10 7.41 6.37
C ASP A 187 1.44 7.97 5.87
N PHE A 188 1.80 9.19 6.27
CA PHE A 188 3.12 9.76 5.94
C PHE A 188 4.28 8.95 6.54
N ILE A 189 4.16 8.46 7.77
CA ILE A 189 5.21 7.63 8.39
C ILE A 189 5.31 6.28 7.67
N VAL A 190 4.19 5.68 7.30
CA VAL A 190 4.21 4.34 6.70
C VAL A 190 4.42 4.42 5.19
N SER A 191 3.47 4.99 4.46
CA SER A 191 3.39 4.99 3.00
C SER A 191 4.48 5.84 2.35
N ASN A 192 4.81 6.99 2.94
CA ASN A 192 5.81 7.89 2.35
C ASN A 192 7.25 7.57 2.80
N ASN A 193 7.41 6.84 3.92
CA ASN A 193 8.72 6.60 4.53
C ASN A 193 9.07 5.11 4.68
N MET A 194 8.33 4.37 5.49
CA MET A 194 8.66 2.97 5.77
C MET A 194 8.58 2.10 4.51
N LEU A 195 7.54 2.23 3.68
CA LEU A 195 7.39 1.40 2.49
C LEU A 195 8.54 1.64 1.47
N PRO A 196 8.88 2.88 1.07
CA PRO A 196 9.97 3.10 0.12
C PRO A 196 11.34 2.72 0.69
N LEU A 197 11.63 3.13 1.94
CA LEU A 197 12.93 2.85 2.56
C LEU A 197 13.12 1.37 2.87
N GLY A 198 12.07 0.69 3.35
CA GLY A 198 12.07 -0.75 3.58
C GLY A 198 12.27 -1.51 2.27
N SER A 199 11.57 -1.12 1.21
CA SER A 199 11.76 -1.69 -0.13
C SER A 199 13.19 -1.49 -0.64
N LEU A 200 13.78 -0.32 -0.42
CA LEU A 200 15.17 -0.05 -0.76
C LEU A 200 16.13 -0.98 0.00
N ILE A 201 15.91 -1.18 1.31
CA ILE A 201 16.70 -2.09 2.13
C ILE A 201 16.60 -3.52 1.59
N PHE A 202 15.39 -4.00 1.27
CA PHE A 202 15.20 -5.34 0.71
C PHE A 202 15.88 -5.52 -0.65
N VAL A 203 15.77 -4.54 -1.54
CA VAL A 203 16.45 -4.59 -2.84
C VAL A 203 17.98 -4.62 -2.67
N ILE A 204 18.53 -3.79 -1.78
CA ILE A 204 19.96 -3.79 -1.48
C ILE A 204 20.38 -5.13 -0.86
N PHE A 205 19.58 -5.67 0.05
CA PHE A 205 19.84 -6.96 0.70
C PHE A 205 19.88 -8.11 -0.31
N CYS A 206 18.94 -8.15 -1.27
CA CYS A 206 18.90 -9.18 -2.32
C CYS A 206 20.01 -9.02 -3.37
N THR A 207 20.50 -7.81 -3.62
CA THR A 207 21.46 -7.54 -4.71
C THR A 207 22.92 -7.51 -4.25
N ARG A 208 23.19 -7.01 -3.03
CA ARG A 208 24.55 -6.81 -2.50
C ARG A 208 25.03 -8.01 -1.69
N LYS A 209 26.35 -8.24 -1.72
CA LYS A 209 27.02 -9.34 -0.99
C LYS A 209 26.99 -9.22 0.54
N ILE A 210 26.67 -8.03 1.07
CA ILE A 210 26.51 -7.80 2.52
C ILE A 210 25.21 -8.43 3.03
N GLY A 211 24.22 -8.59 2.15
CA GLY A 211 22.98 -9.30 2.44
C GLY A 211 22.99 -10.72 1.85
N TRP A 212 21.88 -11.07 1.21
CA TRP A 212 21.68 -12.37 0.56
C TRP A 212 22.52 -12.55 -0.71
N GLY A 213 22.79 -11.44 -1.41
CA GLY A 213 23.55 -11.40 -2.66
C GLY A 213 22.79 -11.97 -3.87
N TRP A 214 23.11 -11.43 -5.05
CA TRP A 214 22.40 -11.74 -6.30
C TRP A 214 22.29 -13.23 -6.61
N ASP A 215 23.38 -13.99 -6.45
CA ASP A 215 23.39 -15.41 -6.81
C ASP A 215 22.56 -16.25 -5.83
N GLY A 216 22.58 -15.89 -4.55
CA GLY A 216 21.70 -16.50 -3.54
C GLY A 216 20.24 -16.16 -3.78
N PHE A 217 19.96 -14.91 -4.20
CA PHE A 217 18.61 -14.43 -4.46
C PHE A 217 18.01 -15.17 -5.65
N ILE A 218 18.72 -15.25 -6.77
CA ILE A 218 18.26 -15.97 -7.97
C ILE A 218 18.07 -17.45 -7.66
N LYS A 219 18.97 -18.06 -6.89
CA LYS A 219 18.85 -19.47 -6.52
C LYS A 219 17.59 -19.75 -5.71
N GLU A 220 17.24 -18.87 -4.78
CA GLU A 220 16.05 -19.02 -3.95
C GLU A 220 14.76 -18.65 -4.72
N ALA A 221 14.77 -17.54 -5.48
CA ALA A 221 13.63 -17.09 -6.27
C ALA A 221 13.24 -18.06 -7.40
N ASP A 222 14.23 -18.74 -7.98
CA ASP A 222 14.05 -19.75 -9.04
C ASP A 222 13.83 -21.17 -8.49
N ALA A 223 13.77 -21.36 -7.17
CA ALA A 223 13.48 -22.66 -6.59
C ALA A 223 12.07 -23.13 -7.01
N GLY A 224 11.91 -24.43 -7.25
CA GLY A 224 10.63 -25.00 -7.67
C GLY A 224 10.31 -24.86 -9.16
N LYS A 225 9.03 -25.05 -9.51
CA LYS A 225 8.54 -24.99 -10.89
C LYS A 225 7.80 -23.67 -11.14
N GLY A 226 8.07 -23.03 -12.28
CA GLY A 226 7.35 -21.85 -12.73
C GLY A 226 8.24 -20.84 -13.47
N ILE A 227 7.77 -19.60 -13.55
CA ILE A 227 8.47 -18.50 -14.21
C ILE A 227 9.72 -18.16 -13.40
N LYS A 228 10.88 -18.16 -14.06
CA LYS A 228 12.17 -17.81 -13.42
C LYS A 228 12.40 -16.31 -13.45
N PHE A 229 13.17 -15.83 -12.49
CA PHE A 229 13.56 -14.45 -12.40
C PHE A 229 14.46 -14.06 -13.60
N PRO A 230 14.15 -12.96 -14.32
CA PRO A 230 14.90 -12.57 -15.51
C PRO A 230 16.32 -12.13 -15.15
N LYS A 231 17.33 -12.95 -15.44
CA LYS A 231 18.74 -12.63 -15.09
C LYS A 231 19.29 -11.36 -15.73
N TRP A 232 18.75 -10.97 -16.89
CA TRP A 232 19.12 -9.73 -17.58
C TRP A 232 18.74 -8.47 -16.79
N SER A 233 17.76 -8.57 -15.88
CA SER A 233 17.31 -7.42 -15.09
C SER A 233 18.27 -7.06 -13.95
N ARG A 234 19.38 -7.78 -13.77
CA ARG A 234 20.35 -7.53 -12.68
C ARG A 234 20.75 -6.08 -12.54
N ALA A 235 21.15 -5.44 -13.64
CA ALA A 235 21.57 -4.04 -13.62
C ALA A 235 20.42 -3.11 -13.22
N TRP A 236 19.21 -3.40 -13.71
CA TRP A 236 18.01 -2.66 -13.37
C TRP A 236 17.63 -2.80 -11.89
N VAL A 237 17.62 -4.01 -11.35
CA VAL A 237 17.28 -4.27 -9.94
C VAL A 237 18.36 -3.73 -8.99
N THR A 238 19.64 -3.82 -9.38
CA THR A 238 20.75 -3.39 -8.52
C THR A 238 20.93 -1.86 -8.49
N TYR A 239 20.61 -1.17 -9.57
CA TYR A 239 20.88 0.27 -9.70
C TYR A 239 19.63 1.08 -10.07
N GLY A 240 18.86 0.64 -11.07
CA GLY A 240 17.66 1.35 -11.53
C GLY A 240 16.58 1.48 -10.45
N ILE A 241 16.17 0.36 -9.84
CA ILE A 241 15.12 0.35 -8.80
C ILE A 241 15.53 1.19 -7.58
N PRO A 242 16.75 1.03 -6.99
CA PRO A 242 17.18 1.88 -5.88
C PRO A 242 17.18 3.37 -6.21
N VAL A 243 17.67 3.75 -7.40
CA VAL A 243 17.71 5.14 -7.83
C VAL A 243 16.29 5.69 -7.98
N LEU A 244 15.37 4.93 -8.58
CA LEU A 244 13.97 5.35 -8.70
C LEU A 244 13.31 5.54 -7.33
N ILE A 245 13.51 4.62 -6.40
CA ILE A 245 12.98 4.74 -5.03
C ILE A 245 13.52 6.01 -4.36
N LEU A 246 14.82 6.29 -4.49
CA LEU A 246 15.44 7.50 -3.93
C LEU A 246 14.91 8.79 -4.56
N ILE A 247 14.77 8.82 -5.89
CA ILE A 247 14.20 9.99 -6.60
C ILE A 247 12.80 10.29 -6.08
N ILE A 248 11.97 9.27 -5.94
CA ILE A 248 10.58 9.41 -5.52
C ILE A 248 10.49 9.79 -4.05
N PHE A 249 11.33 9.20 -3.20
CA PHE A 249 11.47 9.59 -1.82
C PHE A 249 11.79 11.09 -1.71
N VAL A 250 12.76 11.59 -2.48
CA VAL A 250 13.10 13.01 -2.51
C VAL A 250 11.94 13.85 -3.02
N ILE A 251 11.31 13.49 -4.14
CA ILE A 251 10.17 14.22 -4.71
C ILE A 251 9.02 14.34 -3.69
N GLY A 252 8.68 13.27 -2.98
CA GLY A 252 7.61 13.28 -1.97
C GLY A 252 7.86 14.21 -0.77
N TYR A 253 9.12 14.60 -0.54
CA TYR A 253 9.55 15.51 0.50
C TYR A 253 9.61 16.97 0.05
N ILE A 254 9.80 17.25 -1.24
CA ILE A 254 9.93 18.61 -1.79
C ILE A 254 8.74 19.50 -1.41
N PRO A 255 7.46 19.10 -1.59
CA PRO A 255 6.31 19.95 -1.24
C PRO A 255 6.27 20.29 0.26
N LYS A 256 6.60 19.31 1.10
CA LYS A 256 6.56 19.44 2.57
C LYS A 256 7.63 20.39 3.07
N ILE A 257 8.86 20.23 2.56
CA ILE A 257 9.99 21.10 2.86
C ILE A 257 9.68 22.53 2.38
N THR A 258 9.20 22.69 1.14
CA THR A 258 8.86 24.01 0.59
C THR A 258 7.86 24.74 1.47
N LEU A 259 6.82 24.03 1.95
CA LEU A 259 5.81 24.58 2.84
C LEU A 259 6.38 24.90 4.25
N TRP A 260 7.19 24.04 4.84
CA TRP A 260 7.80 24.26 6.16
C TRP A 260 8.81 25.40 6.18
N PHE A 261 9.51 25.63 5.08
CA PHE A 261 10.47 26.72 4.93
C PHE A 261 9.81 28.02 4.42
N GLY A 262 8.49 28.04 4.23
CA GLY A 262 7.76 29.24 3.77
C GLY A 262 8.15 29.67 2.35
N LEU A 263 8.59 28.71 1.53
CA LEU A 263 9.02 28.92 0.14
C LEU A 263 7.86 28.75 -0.87
N SER A 264 6.63 28.55 -0.37
CA SER A 264 5.39 28.36 -1.14
C SER A 264 4.52 29.61 -1.15
#